data_AF-A0A0F6HAY2-F1
#
_entry.id   AF-A0A0F6HAY2-F1
#
_cell.length_a   1.000
_cell.length_b   1.000
_cell.length_c   1.000
_cell.angle_alpha   90.00
_cell.angle_beta   90.00
_cell.angle_gamma   90.00
#
_symmetry.space_group_name_H-M   'P 1'
#
loop_
_entity.id
_entity.type
_entity.pdbx_description
1 polymer ?
#
loop_
_entity_poly.entity_id
_entity_poly.type
_entity_poly.pdbx_seq_one_letter_code
_entity_poly.pdbx_strand_id
1 'polypeptide(L)'
;MYDTYIIDAFLEDFKSYDEDQIFSFIESHLDIQERIIERRDKPFIFGQPLVILLYMLIEQMPNKVKKLWPLTPSELQPLFNDLGIAFDPD
;
A
#
# COMPACT_ATOMS: atom_id res chain seq x y z
N MET A 1 -12.11 9.04 -6.82
CA MET A 1 -11.36 10.20 -7.38
C MET A 1 -9.94 10.25 -6.81
N TYR A 2 -9.74 10.03 -5.51
CA TYR A 2 -8.39 9.91 -4.92
C TYR A 2 -7.65 8.65 -5.38
N ASP A 3 -8.33 7.50 -5.43
CA ASP A 3 -7.77 6.23 -5.94
C ASP A 3 -7.23 6.33 -7.37
N THR A 4 -7.87 7.14 -8.21
CA THR A 4 -7.44 7.36 -9.61
C THR A 4 -6.06 8.01 -9.66
N TYR A 5 -5.74 8.92 -8.72
CA TYR A 5 -4.42 9.55 -8.66
C TYR A 5 -3.35 8.59 -8.13
N ILE A 6 -3.70 7.69 -7.22
CA ILE A 6 -2.78 6.64 -6.76
C ILE A 6 -2.49 5.68 -7.91
N ILE A 7 -3.53 5.23 -8.62
CA ILE A 7 -3.37 4.35 -9.78
C ILE A 7 -2.52 5.03 -10.85
N ASP A 8 -2.77 6.30 -11.17
CA ASP A 8 -1.98 7.04 -12.15
C ASP A 8 -0.51 7.18 -11.75
N ALA A 9 -0.25 7.50 -10.47
CA ALA A 9 1.10 7.67 -9.96
C ALA A 9 1.94 6.38 -10.00
N PHE A 10 1.31 5.23 -9.76
CA PHE A 10 1.98 3.93 -9.67
C PHE A 10 1.64 2.96 -10.82
N LEU A 11 1.01 3.44 -11.90
CA LEU A 11 0.48 2.57 -12.95
C LEU A 11 1.56 1.67 -13.56
N GLU A 12 2.73 2.25 -13.85
CA GLU A 12 3.86 1.50 -14.43
C GLU A 12 4.44 0.48 -13.45
N ASP A 13 4.41 0.78 -12.15
CA ASP A 13 4.87 -0.15 -11.12
C ASP A 13 3.88 -1.31 -10.96
N PHE A 14 2.56 -1.02 -10.99
CA PHE A 14 1.52 -2.06 -10.93
C PHE A 14 1.51 -3.00 -12.14
N LYS A 15 1.87 -2.51 -13.33
CA LYS A 15 2.00 -3.37 -14.53
C LYS A 15 3.07 -4.45 -14.39
N SER A 16 4.00 -4.30 -13.45
CA SER A 16 5.03 -5.30 -13.17
C SER A 16 4.53 -6.45 -12.30
N TYR A 17 3.33 -6.33 -11.72
CA TYR A 17 2.72 -7.38 -10.91
C TYR A 17 1.84 -8.30 -11.73
N ASP A 18 2.07 -9.60 -11.61
CA ASP A 18 1.13 -10.64 -12.03
C ASP A 18 0.26 -11.14 -10.87
N GLU A 19 -0.75 -11.95 -11.18
CA GLU A 19 -1.67 -12.50 -10.18
C GLU A 19 -0.93 -13.36 -9.15
N ASP A 20 0.05 -14.16 -9.56
CA ASP A 20 0.79 -15.06 -8.69
C ASP A 20 1.60 -14.29 -7.64
N GLN A 21 2.20 -13.16 -8.02
CA GLN A 21 2.90 -12.27 -7.10
C GLN A 21 1.96 -11.63 -6.08
N ILE A 22 0.76 -11.22 -6.52
CA ILE A 22 -0.25 -10.66 -5.62
C ILE A 22 -0.73 -11.72 -4.63
N PHE A 23 -1.04 -12.93 -5.10
CA PHE A 23 -1.45 -14.04 -4.23
C PHE A 23 -0.34 -14.45 -3.25
N SER A 24 0.90 -14.56 -3.72
CA SER A 24 2.05 -14.90 -2.88
C SER A 24 2.29 -13.86 -1.79
N PHE A 25 2.13 -12.57 -2.11
CA PHE A 25 2.22 -11.50 -1.11
C PHE A 25 1.11 -11.62 -0.07
N ILE A 26 -0.13 -11.87 -0.51
CA ILE A 26 -1.28 -12.04 0.37
C ILE A 26 -1.11 -13.23 1.32
N GLU A 27 -0.65 -14.38 0.81
CA GLU A 27 -0.45 -15.59 1.61
C GLU A 27 0.69 -15.45 2.63
N SER A 28 1.71 -14.64 2.31
CA SER A 28 2.84 -14.37 3.22
C SER A 28 2.53 -13.32 4.29
N HIS A 29 1.46 -12.54 4.12
CA HIS A 29 1.10 -11.41 5.00
C HIS A 29 -0.34 -11.51 5.53
N LEU A 30 -0.69 -12.64 6.15
CA LEU A 30 -2.02 -12.88 6.72
C LEU A 30 -2.39 -11.84 7.80
N ASP A 31 -1.42 -11.36 8.57
CA ASP A 31 -1.60 -10.32 9.58
C ASP A 31 -2.00 -8.97 8.98
N ILE A 32 -1.50 -8.65 7.77
CA ILE A 32 -1.93 -7.47 7.02
C ILE A 32 -3.38 -7.63 6.56
N GLN A 33 -3.80 -8.84 6.14
CA GLN A 33 -5.20 -9.07 5.80
C GLN A 33 -6.13 -8.82 6.97
N GLU A 34 -5.78 -9.31 8.16
CA GLU A 34 -6.56 -9.08 9.39
C GLU A 34 -6.67 -7.58 9.69
N ARG A 35 -5.56 -6.84 9.61
CA ARG A 35 -5.54 -5.37 9.81
C ARG A 35 -6.41 -4.63 8.79
N ILE A 36 -6.44 -5.06 7.53
CA ILE A 36 -7.31 -4.47 6.50
C ILE A 36 -8.78 -4.69 6.87
N ILE A 37 -9.14 -5.91 7.30
CA ILE A 37 -10.51 -6.25 7.71
C ILE A 37 -10.93 -5.43 8.93
N GLU A 38 -10.07 -5.33 9.95
CA GLU A 38 -10.32 -4.56 11.17
C GLU A 38 -10.49 -3.05 10.91
N ARG A 39 -9.84 -2.52 9.88
CA ARG A 39 -9.86 -1.10 9.53
C ARG A 39 -10.80 -0.76 8.39
N ARG A 40 -11.58 -1.72 7.90
CA ARG A 40 -12.50 -1.58 6.75
C ARG A 40 -13.47 -0.40 6.88
N ASP A 41 -13.92 -0.11 8.10
CA ASP A 41 -14.89 0.96 8.37
C ASP A 41 -14.22 2.34 8.55
N LYS A 42 -12.88 2.43 8.46
CA LYS A 42 -12.15 3.70 8.55
C LYS A 42 -12.05 4.39 7.18
N PRO A 43 -12.35 5.70 7.10
CA PRO A 43 -12.74 6.35 5.85
C PRO A 43 -11.64 6.69 4.84
N PHE A 44 -10.36 6.38 5.06
CA PHE A 44 -9.32 7.04 4.25
C PHE A 44 -8.59 6.18 3.21
N ILE A 45 -8.18 4.94 3.47
CA ILE A 45 -7.43 4.11 2.48
C ILE A 45 -7.79 2.61 2.52
N PHE A 46 -8.59 2.16 3.49
CA PHE A 46 -8.86 0.73 3.70
C PHE A 46 -10.07 0.19 2.93
N GLY A 47 -10.73 1.04 2.15
CA GLY A 47 -11.65 0.59 1.12
C GLY A 47 -10.85 0.14 -0.09
N GLN A 48 -11.01 -1.13 -0.47
CA GLN A 48 -10.70 -1.70 -1.80
C GLN A 48 -9.25 -2.24 -2.00
N PRO A 49 -9.07 -3.24 -2.90
CA PRO A 49 -7.81 -3.94 -3.22
C PRO A 49 -6.54 -3.10 -3.40
N LEU A 50 -6.68 -1.80 -3.61
CA LEU A 50 -5.56 -0.86 -3.73
C LEU A 50 -4.62 -0.87 -2.53
N VAL A 51 -5.13 -1.08 -1.31
CA VAL A 51 -4.28 -1.10 -0.11
C VAL A 51 -3.26 -2.25 -0.14
N ILE A 52 -3.62 -3.41 -0.71
CA ILE A 52 -2.72 -4.54 -0.87
C ILE A 52 -1.59 -4.17 -1.85
N LEU A 53 -1.95 -3.53 -2.96
CA LEU A 53 -0.98 -3.06 -3.94
C LEU A 53 -0.04 -2.00 -3.35
N LEU A 54 -0.54 -1.14 -2.46
CA LEU A 54 0.30 -0.18 -1.74
C LEU A 54 1.27 -0.87 -0.79
N TYR A 55 0.84 -1.92 -0.06
CA TYR A 55 1.74 -2.70 0.78
C TYR A 55 2.87 -3.34 -0.05
N MET A 56 2.54 -3.93 -1.21
CA MET A 56 3.54 -4.49 -2.12
C MET A 56 4.54 -3.44 -2.61
N LEU A 57 4.07 -2.25 -3.00
CA LEU A 57 4.94 -1.15 -3.41
C LEU A 57 5.84 -0.65 -2.29
N ILE A 58 5.33 -0.58 -1.06
CA ILE A 58 6.11 -0.15 0.10
C ILE A 58 7.24 -1.14 0.38
N GLU A 59 6.96 -2.45 0.31
CA GLU A 59 7.98 -3.47 0.55
C GLU A 59 9.08 -3.44 -0.53
N GLN A 60 8.71 -3.23 -1.80
CA GLN A 60 9.66 -3.26 -2.91
C GLN A 60 10.42 -1.96 -3.13
N MET A 61 9.74 -0.81 -2.96
CA MET A 61 10.26 0.51 -3.32
C MET A 61 9.87 1.59 -2.29
N PRO A 62 10.21 1.41 -1.00
CA PRO A 62 9.74 2.28 0.09
C PRO A 62 10.13 3.75 -0.11
N ASN A 63 11.35 4.01 -0.61
CA ASN A 63 11.84 5.36 -0.85
C ASN A 63 11.08 6.10 -1.95
N LYS A 64 10.57 5.37 -2.96
CA LYS A 64 9.77 5.95 -4.03
C LYS A 64 8.38 6.29 -3.50
N VAL A 65 7.74 5.35 -2.80
CA VAL A 65 6.40 5.54 -2.24
C VAL A 65 6.34 6.74 -1.29
N LYS A 66 7.36 6.94 -0.44
CA LYS A 66 7.46 8.10 0.47
C LYS A 66 7.42 9.46 -0.24
N LYS A 67 7.92 9.53 -1.48
CA LYS A 67 8.16 10.79 -2.21
C LYS A 67 7.12 11.05 -3.29
N LEU A 68 6.29 10.06 -3.60
CA LEU A 68 5.35 10.13 -4.71
C LEU A 68 3.98 10.63 -4.22
N TRP A 69 3.54 11.74 -4.80
CA TRP A 69 2.14 12.19 -4.70
C TRP A 69 1.22 11.10 -5.30
N PRO A 70 0.01 10.83 -4.76
CA PRO A 70 -0.80 11.69 -3.88
C PRO A 70 -0.77 11.40 -2.39
N LEU A 71 -0.06 10.36 -1.95
CA LEU A 71 -0.14 9.86 -0.57
C LEU A 71 0.55 10.81 0.41
N THR A 72 -0.16 11.22 1.45
CA THR A 72 0.40 12.06 2.52
C THR A 72 1.20 11.23 3.53
N PRO A 73 2.12 11.84 4.30
CA PRO A 73 2.83 11.13 5.36
C PRO A 73 1.91 10.48 6.40
N SER A 74 0.81 11.13 6.77
CA SER A 74 -0.19 10.59 7.69
C SER A 74 -0.91 9.35 7.17
N GLU A 75 -1.02 9.22 5.85
CA GLU A 75 -1.61 8.06 5.17
C GLU A 75 -0.62 6.91 5.01
N LEU A 76 0.65 7.22 4.73
CA LEU A 76 1.70 6.23 4.54
C LEU A 76 2.20 5.62 5.85
N GLN A 77 2.35 6.44 6.90
CA GLN A 77 2.89 6.02 8.18
C GLN A 77 2.25 4.75 8.75
N PRO A 78 0.90 4.59 8.80
CA PRO A 78 0.30 3.35 9.29
C PRO A 78 0.66 2.13 8.42
N LEU A 79 0.74 2.27 7.10
CA LEU A 79 1.07 1.16 6.19
C LEU A 79 2.53 0.71 6.37
N PHE A 80 3.44 1.67 6.50
CA PHE A 80 4.85 1.38 6.80
C PHE A 80 5.02 0.69 8.17
N ASN A 81 4.31 1.17 9.19
CA ASN A 81 4.34 0.57 10.52
C ASN A 81 3.78 -0.86 10.53
N ASP A 82 2.72 -1.12 9.76
CA ASP A 82 2.15 -2.45 9.63
C ASP A 82 3.15 -3.45 9.00
N LEU A 83 4.02 -2.98 8.11
CA LEU A 83 5.14 -3.76 7.53
C LEU A 83 6.41 -3.77 8.39
N GLY A 84 6.45 -3.06 9.52
CA GLY A 84 7.66 -2.90 10.33
C GLY A 84 8.79 -2.13 9.66
N ILE A 85 8.49 -1.33 8.62
CA ILE A 85 9.47 -0.53 7.87
C ILE A 85 9.54 0.87 8.47
N ALA A 86 10.76 1.37 8.69
CA ALA A 86 10.98 2.71 9.24
C ALA A 86 10.43 3.81 8.30
N PHE A 87 9.47 4.57 8.82
CA PHE A 87 8.93 5.75 8.15
C PHE A 87 9.60 7.02 8.67
N ASP A 88 10.73 7.38 8.06
CA ASP A 88 11.27 8.75 8.12
C ASP A 88 10.62 9.58 6.99
N PRO A 89 9.75 10.55 7.32
CA PRO A 89 9.37 11.61 6.40
C PRO A 89 10.55 12.60 6.36
N ASP A 90 11.41 12.48 5.34
CA ASP A 90 12.42 13.49 5.01
C ASP A 90 11.82 14.90 4.93
#